data_AF-A0A8H5UY57-F1
#
_entry.id   AF-A0A8H5UY57-F1
#
_cell.length_a   1.000
_cell.length_b   1.000
_cell.length_c   1.000
_cell.angle_alpha   90.00
_cell.angle_beta   90.00
_cell.angle_gamma   90.00
#
_symmetry.space_group_name_H-M   'P 1'
#
loop_
_entity.id
_entity.type
_entity.pdbx_description
1 polymer ?
#
loop_
_entity_poly.entity_id
_entity_poly.type
_entity_poly.pdbx_seq_one_letter_code
_entity_poly.pdbx_strand_id
1 'polypeptide(L)'
;MSRHSHSIHSLSDEEKMGLLDNRSVFSDVDSDSGRDDQDHHRLHFEKWAGPILAPVDYVRSTPWRVYLVRFAWFFVPSYLQGRHAREQIRPAKLAPTAYLDGMRGVAALVVLFCHFFYQAFVIAKGWGCDDAHYNILKLPIIRLWYQGPPAVCLFFVISGYALSYRPLKLIRGRNIQDFSTTMSSLVFRRGIRLYLPTAISTLMIVCFIRLGVYEWTREFAMDRTFMRNVREPHPSRLSTNYAQFAEWAKDMFDFVHVFGWKTHGGSTNYDQHLWTIPVEFRCSLYLFLTLIATARLRSQYRFITVAGIMLFTYRNSRWEFLMFLCGMVLAEIDLVRGAHVSPPALPIEEKTQTNQRRWYQSAFWAIFSVASLYLMSQPDEGGDQTPGWIYLTSLIPKWWAAEKYRYWQCTGSVMFVLA
;
A
#
# COMPACT_ATOMS: atom_id res chain seq x y z
N MET A 1 70.08 24.40 -26.86
CA MET A 1 69.65 24.10 -28.24
C MET A 1 68.24 23.51 -28.19
N SER A 2 67.31 24.12 -28.93
CA SER A 2 66.08 23.59 -29.55
C SER A 2 65.18 22.60 -28.76
N ARG A 3 63.98 23.03 -28.31
CA ARG A 3 62.63 22.77 -28.90
C ARG A 3 62.28 21.28 -29.14
N HIS A 4 61.29 20.76 -28.42
CA HIS A 4 59.93 20.57 -28.97
C HIS A 4 58.88 20.22 -27.90
N SER A 5 57.70 20.78 -28.11
CA SER A 5 56.44 20.70 -27.39
C SER A 5 55.60 19.47 -27.75
N HIS A 6 54.83 18.95 -26.80
CA HIS A 6 53.42 18.56 -27.02
C HIS A 6 52.62 18.83 -25.75
N SER A 7 51.38 19.26 -25.96
CA SER A 7 50.50 19.91 -25.00
C SER A 7 49.18 19.14 -24.79
N ILE A 8 48.46 19.48 -23.71
CA ILE A 8 46.97 19.44 -23.53
C ILE A 8 46.39 18.06 -23.10
N HIS A 9 45.50 17.88 -22.10
CA HIS A 9 44.44 18.71 -21.50
C HIS A 9 44.26 18.49 -19.98
N SER A 10 43.60 19.46 -19.34
CA SER A 10 43.41 19.77 -17.92
C SER A 10 42.49 18.85 -17.10
N LEU A 11 42.94 18.51 -15.89
CA LEU A 11 42.15 18.12 -14.72
C LEU A 11 41.58 19.40 -14.06
N SER A 12 40.30 19.74 -14.26
CA SER A 12 39.67 20.84 -13.50
C SER A 12 38.14 20.79 -13.34
N ASP A 13 37.47 19.66 -13.57
CA ASP A 13 35.99 19.61 -13.54
C ASP A 13 35.38 18.79 -12.39
N GLU A 14 36.18 18.23 -11.48
CA GLU A 14 35.65 17.42 -10.36
C GLU A 14 35.44 18.18 -9.04
N GLU A 15 35.80 19.47 -8.94
CA GLU A 15 35.75 20.22 -7.66
C GLU A 15 34.65 21.30 -7.53
N LYS A 16 33.66 21.37 -8.44
CA LYS A 16 32.60 22.41 -8.39
C LYS A 16 31.16 21.94 -8.15
N MET A 17 30.93 20.70 -7.74
CA MET A 17 29.57 20.16 -7.51
C MET A 17 29.24 19.85 -6.05
N GLY A 18 29.79 20.61 -5.12
CA GLY A 18 29.45 20.54 -3.71
C GLY A 18 29.55 21.90 -3.05
N LEU A 19 28.48 22.72 -3.15
CA LEU A 19 28.16 23.86 -2.27
C LEU A 19 27.08 24.72 -2.94
N LEU A 20 25.80 24.40 -2.76
CA LEU A 20 24.75 25.41 -2.69
C LEU A 20 23.67 24.93 -1.73
N ASP A 21 23.87 25.36 -0.49
CA ASP A 21 22.98 25.25 0.64
C ASP A 21 21.90 26.35 0.59
N ASN A 22 20.80 26.06 1.28
CA ASN A 22 19.78 26.94 1.81
C ASN A 22 20.05 28.47 1.80
N ARG A 23 19.27 29.26 1.04
CA ARG A 23 18.60 30.51 1.50
C ARG A 23 17.81 31.21 0.38
N SER A 24 16.87 32.04 0.83
CA SER A 24 16.14 33.12 0.14
C SER A 24 14.97 32.75 -0.78
N VAL A 25 13.79 32.57 -0.18
CA VAL A 25 12.52 33.05 -0.78
C VAL A 25 11.70 33.71 0.33
N PHE A 26 12.01 34.97 0.64
CA PHE A 26 11.14 35.94 1.30
C PHE A 26 11.75 37.33 1.11
N SER A 27 11.08 38.14 0.26
CA SER A 27 11.16 39.58 -0.06
C SER A 27 10.98 39.67 -1.59
N ASP A 28 10.09 40.45 -2.18
CA ASP A 28 9.67 41.81 -1.86
C ASP A 28 8.24 42.11 -2.33
N VAL A 29 7.65 43.12 -1.71
CA VAL A 29 6.33 43.71 -1.97
C VAL A 29 6.53 45.06 -2.68
N ASP A 30 5.71 45.29 -3.71
CA ASP A 30 5.26 46.54 -4.36
C ASP A 30 6.26 47.59 -4.90
N SER A 31 6.18 47.89 -6.20
CA SER A 31 5.45 49.08 -6.73
C SER A 31 5.77 49.39 -8.21
N ASP A 32 4.70 49.75 -8.94
CA ASP A 32 4.63 50.64 -10.13
C ASP A 32 5.27 50.18 -11.47
N SER A 33 4.76 50.46 -12.68
CA SER A 33 3.47 50.92 -13.22
C SER A 33 3.58 50.81 -14.76
N GLY A 34 2.49 50.42 -15.43
CA GLY A 34 2.16 50.82 -16.80
C GLY A 34 2.96 50.27 -18.01
N ARG A 35 2.26 49.41 -18.79
CA ARG A 35 2.38 49.10 -20.24
C ARG A 35 2.69 47.63 -20.56
N ASP A 36 1.97 47.13 -21.56
CA ASP A 36 2.05 45.82 -22.25
C ASP A 36 1.26 44.62 -21.69
N ASP A 37 -0.07 44.70 -21.81
CA ASP A 37 -1.02 43.58 -21.59
C ASP A 37 -1.11 42.57 -22.76
N GLN A 38 -0.33 42.71 -23.85
CA GLN A 38 -0.38 41.76 -24.98
C GLN A 38 0.74 40.72 -25.02
N ASP A 39 1.90 40.97 -24.39
CA ASP A 39 3.03 40.03 -24.39
C ASP A 39 2.95 38.97 -23.27
N HIS A 40 2.19 39.23 -22.22
CA HIS A 40 2.04 38.29 -21.09
C HIS A 40 1.34 36.97 -21.46
N HIS A 41 0.43 36.97 -22.45
CA HIS A 41 -0.28 35.75 -22.85
C HIS A 41 0.56 34.80 -23.72
N ARG A 42 1.51 35.31 -24.54
CA ARG A 42 2.43 34.47 -25.32
C ARG A 42 3.52 33.84 -24.45
N LEU A 43 4.08 34.61 -23.51
CA LEU A 43 5.14 34.14 -22.60
C LEU A 43 4.65 33.09 -21.59
N HIS A 44 3.36 33.09 -21.23
CA HIS A 44 2.80 32.06 -20.36
C HIS A 44 2.63 30.70 -21.08
N PHE A 45 2.32 30.69 -22.38
CA PHE A 45 2.13 29.44 -23.11
C PHE A 45 3.46 28.68 -23.29
N GLU A 46 4.56 29.38 -23.58
CA GLU A 46 5.89 28.74 -23.71
C GLU A 46 6.44 28.20 -22.39
N LYS A 47 6.19 28.89 -21.27
CA LYS A 47 6.61 28.42 -19.92
C LYS A 47 5.92 27.12 -19.49
N TRP A 48 4.70 26.88 -19.96
CA TRP A 48 3.96 25.62 -19.68
C TRP A 48 4.19 24.54 -20.74
N ALA A 49 4.58 24.92 -21.96
CA ALA A 49 4.88 23.99 -23.04
C ALA A 49 6.22 23.27 -22.86
N GLY A 50 7.26 23.95 -22.35
CA GLY A 50 8.61 23.38 -22.14
C GLY A 50 8.65 22.09 -21.30
N PRO A 51 8.00 22.02 -20.12
CA PRO A 51 7.96 20.80 -19.29
C PRO A 51 7.14 19.65 -19.90
N ILE A 52 6.21 19.95 -20.81
CA ILE A 52 5.30 18.97 -21.43
C ILE A 52 5.88 18.44 -22.74
N LEU A 53 6.62 19.28 -23.49
CA LEU A 53 7.29 18.92 -24.74
C LEU A 53 8.66 18.25 -24.52
N ALA A 54 9.38 18.59 -23.45
CA ALA A 54 10.70 17.99 -23.16
C ALA A 54 10.67 16.45 -23.03
N PRO A 55 9.67 15.80 -22.40
CA PRO A 55 9.55 14.34 -22.42
C PRO A 55 9.26 13.79 -23.83
N VAL A 56 8.49 14.50 -24.64
CA VAL A 56 8.10 14.08 -25.99
C VAL A 56 9.28 14.16 -26.95
N ASP A 57 10.07 15.24 -26.88
CA ASP A 57 11.28 15.42 -27.67
C ASP A 57 12.40 14.47 -27.23
N TYR A 58 12.49 14.16 -25.93
CA TYR A 58 13.36 13.10 -25.41
C TYR A 58 12.97 11.71 -25.93
N VAL A 59 11.66 11.42 -25.99
CA VAL A 59 11.13 10.16 -26.53
C VAL A 59 11.39 10.01 -28.02
N ARG A 60 11.32 11.12 -28.77
CA ARG A 60 11.50 11.14 -30.21
C ARG A 60 12.98 11.08 -30.65
N SER A 61 13.90 11.59 -29.83
CA SER A 61 15.34 11.66 -30.11
C SER A 61 16.14 10.44 -29.65
N THR A 62 15.59 9.63 -28.75
CA THR A 62 16.29 8.46 -28.22
C THR A 62 16.09 7.24 -29.16
N PRO A 63 17.16 6.57 -29.62
CA PRO A 63 17.03 5.42 -30.51
C PRO A 63 16.31 4.27 -29.80
N TRP A 64 15.39 3.60 -30.51
CA TRP A 64 14.57 2.49 -29.98
C TRP A 64 15.39 1.37 -29.30
N ARG A 65 16.65 1.16 -29.72
CA ARG A 65 17.59 0.23 -29.10
C ARG A 65 17.91 0.58 -27.65
N VAL A 66 18.01 1.87 -27.31
CA VAL A 66 18.25 2.32 -25.92
C VAL A 66 17.00 2.08 -25.07
N TYR A 67 15.80 2.24 -25.63
CA TYR A 67 14.57 1.85 -24.93
C TYR A 67 14.51 0.35 -24.68
N LEU A 68 14.86 -0.49 -25.66
CA LEU A 68 14.92 -1.93 -25.46
C LEU A 68 15.96 -2.35 -24.42
N VAL A 69 17.16 -1.74 -24.44
CA VAL A 69 18.21 -2.04 -23.46
C VAL A 69 17.78 -1.58 -22.06
N ARG A 70 17.20 -0.39 -21.91
CA ARG A 70 16.66 0.09 -20.63
C ARG A 70 15.48 -0.74 -20.14
N PHE A 71 14.60 -1.15 -21.05
CA PHE A 71 13.47 -2.02 -20.75
C PHE A 71 13.94 -3.41 -20.33
N ALA A 72 14.92 -3.99 -21.02
CA ALA A 72 15.56 -5.24 -20.62
C ALA A 72 16.25 -5.12 -19.25
N TRP A 73 17.02 -4.05 -19.01
CA TRP A 73 17.65 -3.76 -17.72
C TRP A 73 16.64 -3.53 -16.59
N PHE A 74 15.48 -2.94 -16.89
CA PHE A 74 14.39 -2.77 -15.92
C PHE A 74 13.83 -4.11 -15.43
N PHE A 75 13.79 -5.14 -16.28
CA PHE A 75 13.38 -6.50 -15.87
C PHE A 75 14.48 -7.29 -15.16
N VAL A 76 15.75 -6.85 -15.20
CA VAL A 76 16.81 -7.48 -14.41
C VAL A 76 16.54 -7.16 -12.94
N PRO A 77 16.32 -8.16 -12.06
CA PRO A 77 16.11 -7.94 -10.64
C PRO A 77 17.23 -7.10 -10.02
N SER A 78 16.88 -6.21 -9.10
CA SER A 78 17.82 -5.26 -8.46
C SER A 78 18.98 -5.93 -7.72
N TYR A 79 18.87 -7.22 -7.38
CA TYR A 79 19.97 -8.01 -6.79
C TYR A 79 20.94 -8.59 -7.82
N LEU A 80 20.54 -8.68 -9.09
CA LEU A 80 21.40 -9.07 -10.23
C LEU A 80 21.99 -7.85 -10.93
N GLN A 81 21.42 -6.66 -10.72
CA GLN A 81 22.00 -5.41 -11.17
C GLN A 81 23.29 -5.15 -10.37
N GLY A 82 24.40 -4.90 -11.07
CA GLY A 82 25.72 -4.72 -10.46
C GLY A 82 25.76 -3.62 -9.39
N ARG A 83 26.83 -3.64 -8.57
CA ARG A 83 26.98 -2.81 -7.36
C ARG A 83 26.70 -1.31 -7.60
N HIS A 84 27.09 -0.75 -8.75
CA HIS A 84 26.84 0.65 -9.10
C HIS A 84 25.40 0.98 -9.46
N ALA A 85 24.65 0.07 -10.13
CA ALA A 85 23.24 0.27 -10.39
C ALA A 85 22.43 0.24 -9.07
N ARG A 86 22.84 -0.65 -8.15
CA ARG A 86 22.26 -0.74 -6.80
C ARG A 86 22.49 0.53 -5.97
N GLU A 87 23.63 1.20 -6.12
CA GLU A 87 23.93 2.49 -5.47
C GLU A 87 23.08 3.63 -6.03
N GLN A 88 22.75 3.62 -7.32
CA GLN A 88 21.86 4.61 -7.94
C GLN A 88 20.37 4.40 -7.57
N ILE A 89 19.94 3.16 -7.37
CA ILE A 89 18.54 2.81 -7.08
C ILE A 89 18.24 2.89 -5.58
N ARG A 90 19.22 2.64 -4.72
CA ARG A 90 19.03 2.64 -3.27
C ARG A 90 19.05 4.08 -2.75
N PRO A 91 17.99 4.56 -2.07
CA PRO A 91 18.05 5.86 -1.42
C PRO A 91 19.16 5.84 -0.34
N ALA A 92 19.95 6.91 -0.27
CA ALA A 92 21.07 7.03 0.66
C ALA A 92 20.67 6.88 2.14
N LYS A 93 19.40 7.15 2.46
CA LYS A 93 18.79 6.91 3.77
C LYS A 93 17.40 6.29 3.59
N LEU A 94 17.12 5.22 4.34
CA LEU A 94 15.79 4.64 4.40
C LEU A 94 14.85 5.61 5.13
N ALA A 95 13.64 5.79 4.59
CA ALA A 95 12.61 6.54 5.29
C ALA A 95 12.26 5.83 6.62
N PRO A 96 11.92 6.55 7.70
CA PRO A 96 11.60 5.94 8.99
C PRO A 96 10.45 4.92 8.93
N THR A 97 9.57 5.04 7.94
CA THR A 97 8.44 4.13 7.71
C THR A 97 8.70 3.05 6.65
N ALA A 98 9.95 2.87 6.19
CA ALA A 98 10.29 1.92 5.13
C ALA A 98 10.01 0.45 5.50
N TYR A 99 9.99 0.12 6.79
CA TYR A 99 9.62 -1.22 7.28
C TYR A 99 8.18 -1.60 6.90
N LEU A 100 7.27 -0.61 6.79
CA LEU A 100 5.88 -0.82 6.37
C LEU A 100 5.79 -1.25 4.91
N ASP A 101 6.68 -0.74 4.05
CA ASP A 101 6.75 -1.16 2.65
C ASP A 101 7.23 -2.62 2.54
N GLY A 102 8.17 -3.03 3.40
CA GLY A 102 8.57 -4.42 3.55
C GLY A 102 7.43 -5.34 3.97
N MET A 103 6.67 -4.95 5.00
CA MET A 103 5.50 -5.71 5.47
C MET A 103 4.43 -5.83 4.38
N ARG A 104 4.14 -4.75 3.63
CA ARG A 104 3.23 -4.78 2.47
C ARG A 104 3.71 -5.75 1.39
N GLY A 105 5.02 -5.79 1.12
CA GLY A 105 5.61 -6.71 0.15
C GLY A 105 5.42 -8.18 0.53
N VAL A 106 5.68 -8.53 1.79
CA VAL A 106 5.45 -9.90 2.29
C VAL A 106 3.96 -10.25 2.26
N ALA A 107 3.08 -9.33 2.67
CA ALA A 107 1.64 -9.52 2.59
C ALA A 107 1.15 -9.74 1.14
N ALA A 108 1.71 -9.00 0.16
CA ALA A 108 1.38 -9.17 -1.25
C ALA A 108 1.78 -10.56 -1.77
N LEU A 109 2.95 -11.06 -1.34
CA LEU A 109 3.41 -12.41 -1.69
C LEU A 109 2.48 -13.49 -1.11
N VAL A 110 2.04 -13.33 0.15
CA VAL A 110 1.06 -14.24 0.77
C VAL A 110 -0.27 -14.23 0.02
N VAL A 111 -0.76 -13.05 -0.40
CA VAL A 111 -1.98 -12.94 -1.21
C VAL A 111 -1.82 -13.63 -2.56
N LEU A 112 -0.67 -13.50 -3.21
CA LEU A 112 -0.35 -14.22 -4.44
C LEU A 112 -0.43 -15.75 -4.22
N PHE A 113 0.22 -16.26 -3.18
CA PHE A 113 0.16 -17.69 -2.84
C PHE A 113 -1.27 -18.14 -2.52
N CYS A 114 -2.04 -17.32 -1.81
CA CYS A 114 -3.45 -17.59 -1.56
C CYS A 114 -4.19 -17.80 -2.88
N HIS A 115 -4.20 -16.83 -3.80
CA HIS A 115 -4.92 -16.97 -5.07
C HIS A 115 -4.40 -18.12 -5.93
N PHE A 116 -3.09 -18.36 -5.93
CA PHE A 116 -2.49 -19.48 -6.66
C PHE A 116 -2.95 -20.85 -6.13
N PHE A 117 -2.94 -21.05 -4.81
CA PHE A 117 -3.33 -22.33 -4.21
C PHE A 117 -4.84 -22.49 -4.06
N TYR A 118 -5.60 -21.40 -3.94
CA TYR A 118 -7.06 -21.43 -3.72
C TYR A 118 -7.84 -22.03 -4.88
N GLN A 119 -7.28 -22.02 -6.10
CA GLN A 119 -7.89 -22.66 -7.26
C GLN A 119 -7.75 -24.19 -7.23
N ALA A 120 -6.59 -24.70 -6.79
CA ALA A 120 -6.25 -26.12 -6.83
C ALA A 120 -6.49 -26.87 -5.50
N PHE A 121 -6.45 -26.18 -4.36
CA PHE A 121 -6.44 -26.79 -3.02
C PHE A 121 -7.47 -26.15 -2.07
N VAL A 122 -8.01 -26.97 -1.16
CA VAL A 122 -8.90 -26.51 -0.08
C VAL A 122 -8.06 -25.95 1.07
N ILE A 123 -7.75 -24.66 0.99
CA ILE A 123 -6.90 -23.95 1.96
C ILE A 123 -7.69 -23.24 3.08
N ALA A 124 -9.02 -23.11 2.94
CA ALA A 124 -9.87 -22.41 3.92
C ALA A 124 -9.98 -23.15 5.27
N LYS A 125 -10.15 -24.47 5.23
CA LYS A 125 -10.29 -25.32 6.43
C LYS A 125 -8.97 -25.50 7.19
N GLY A 126 -9.05 -25.44 8.52
CA GLY A 126 -7.92 -25.67 9.42
C GLY A 126 -7.53 -27.13 9.62
N TRP A 127 -6.43 -27.33 10.35
CA TRP A 127 -5.94 -28.65 10.74
C TRP A 127 -6.96 -29.35 11.64
N GLY A 128 -7.35 -30.58 11.30
CA GLY A 128 -8.32 -31.37 12.08
C GLY A 128 -9.77 -30.90 11.97
N CYS A 129 -10.10 -30.03 11.02
CA CYS A 129 -11.49 -29.63 10.75
C CYS A 129 -12.28 -30.81 10.18
N ASP A 130 -13.52 -31.01 10.66
CA ASP A 130 -14.43 -32.10 10.27
C ASP A 130 -13.83 -33.51 10.48
N ASP A 131 -12.99 -33.70 11.51
CA ASP A 131 -12.18 -34.92 11.73
C ASP A 131 -11.38 -35.34 10.49
N ALA A 132 -11.03 -34.36 9.66
CA ALA A 132 -10.29 -34.51 8.43
C ALA A 132 -9.19 -33.43 8.33
N HIS A 133 -8.41 -33.47 7.24
CA HIS A 133 -7.42 -32.43 6.94
C HIS A 133 -6.21 -32.34 7.90
N TYR A 134 -5.64 -33.48 8.30
CA TYR A 134 -4.43 -33.59 9.15
C TYR A 134 -3.10 -33.30 8.42
N ASN A 135 -3.05 -32.27 7.58
CA ASN A 135 -1.83 -31.90 6.86
C ASN A 135 -1.03 -30.87 7.66
N ILE A 136 0.29 -31.07 7.78
CA ILE A 136 1.21 -30.16 8.52
C ILE A 136 1.07 -28.72 8.03
N LEU A 137 0.85 -28.51 6.73
CA LEU A 137 0.69 -27.18 6.15
C LEU A 137 -0.52 -26.42 6.71
N LYS A 138 -1.55 -27.10 7.22
CA LYS A 138 -2.77 -26.50 7.79
C LYS A 138 -2.64 -26.10 9.25
N LEU A 139 -1.49 -26.38 9.88
CA LEU A 139 -1.23 -25.97 11.25
C LEU A 139 -1.27 -24.44 11.40
N PRO A 140 -1.65 -23.93 12.58
CA PRO A 140 -1.55 -22.51 12.91
C PRO A 140 -0.14 -21.96 12.60
N ILE A 141 -0.05 -20.67 12.28
CA ILE A 141 1.17 -19.97 11.85
C ILE A 141 1.73 -20.44 10.49
N ILE A 142 1.92 -21.74 10.27
CA ILE A 142 2.44 -22.28 9.00
C ILE A 142 1.50 -21.94 7.85
N ARG A 143 0.18 -22.04 8.08
CA ARG A 143 -0.82 -21.69 7.06
C ARG A 143 -0.82 -20.23 6.62
N LEU A 144 -0.26 -19.31 7.42
CA LEU A 144 -0.25 -17.88 7.09
C LEU A 144 0.51 -17.58 5.80
N TRP A 145 1.42 -18.45 5.37
CA TRP A 145 2.15 -18.28 4.11
C TRP A 145 1.28 -18.32 2.87
N TYR A 146 0.11 -18.95 2.94
CA TYR A 146 -0.83 -19.05 1.83
C TYR A 146 -2.25 -18.61 2.19
N GLN A 147 -2.46 -18.07 3.38
CA GLN A 147 -3.78 -17.60 3.83
C GLN A 147 -3.93 -16.10 3.53
N GLY A 148 -4.81 -15.77 2.59
CA GLY A 148 -5.01 -14.39 2.12
C GLY A 148 -5.73 -13.45 3.10
N PRO A 149 -6.84 -13.84 3.75
CA PRO A 149 -7.63 -12.89 4.55
C PRO A 149 -6.88 -12.14 5.68
N PRO A 150 -5.97 -12.76 6.45
CA PRO A 150 -5.15 -12.06 7.43
C PRO A 150 -4.19 -11.04 6.78
N ALA A 151 -3.65 -11.33 5.60
CA ALA A 151 -2.80 -10.42 4.86
C ALA A 151 -3.59 -9.18 4.39
N VAL A 152 -4.86 -9.34 4.01
CA VAL A 152 -5.76 -8.21 3.71
C VAL A 152 -5.98 -7.35 4.95
N CYS A 153 -6.23 -7.94 6.13
CA CYS A 153 -6.34 -7.19 7.38
C CYS A 153 -5.08 -6.38 7.68
N LEU A 154 -3.90 -6.99 7.45
CA LEU A 154 -2.60 -6.33 7.60
C LEU A 154 -2.45 -5.12 6.66
N PHE A 155 -2.83 -5.26 5.38
CA PHE A 155 -2.83 -4.14 4.43
C PHE A 155 -3.67 -2.95 4.92
N PHE A 156 -4.84 -3.22 5.49
CA PHE A 156 -5.73 -2.17 5.97
C PHE A 156 -5.17 -1.42 7.18
N VAL A 157 -4.58 -2.13 8.15
CA VAL A 157 -3.90 -1.50 9.30
C VAL A 157 -2.71 -0.66 8.83
N ILE A 158 -1.86 -1.21 7.95
CA ILE A 158 -0.69 -0.49 7.44
C ILE A 158 -1.10 0.73 6.59
N SER A 159 -2.18 0.63 5.80
CA SER A 159 -2.72 1.77 5.04
C SER A 159 -3.27 2.86 5.97
N GLY A 160 -3.99 2.49 7.03
CA GLY A 160 -4.40 3.43 8.07
C GLY A 160 -3.23 4.16 8.72
N TYR A 161 -2.18 3.44 9.08
CA TYR A 161 -0.95 4.01 9.66
C TYR A 161 -0.26 4.97 8.69
N ALA A 162 0.04 4.51 7.48
CA ALA A 162 0.86 5.28 6.52
C ALA A 162 0.18 6.59 6.10
N LEU A 163 -1.15 6.57 5.94
CA LEU A 163 -1.93 7.75 5.55
C LEU A 163 -2.10 8.77 6.65
N SER A 164 -2.14 8.34 7.91
CA SER A 164 -2.37 9.21 9.05
C SER A 164 -1.07 9.79 9.62
N TYR A 165 0.06 9.11 9.44
CA TYR A 165 1.34 9.50 10.06
C TYR A 165 1.77 10.94 9.75
N ARG A 166 1.85 11.32 8.46
CA ARG A 166 2.26 12.68 8.06
C ARG A 166 1.23 13.75 8.50
N PRO A 167 -0.09 13.58 8.25
CA PRO A 167 -1.09 14.51 8.76
C PRO A 167 -1.05 14.69 10.28
N LEU A 168 -0.94 13.60 11.06
CA LEU A 168 -0.84 13.65 12.51
C LEU A 168 0.42 14.37 12.99
N LYS A 169 1.55 14.17 12.29
CA LYS A 169 2.80 14.89 12.58
C LYS A 169 2.62 16.41 12.42
N LEU A 170 1.94 16.85 11.35
CA LEU A 170 1.66 18.27 11.09
C LEU A 170 0.67 18.85 12.11
N ILE A 171 -0.37 18.10 12.49
CA ILE A 171 -1.31 18.48 13.56
C ILE A 171 -0.56 18.71 14.88
N ARG A 172 0.34 17.79 15.26
CA ARG A 172 1.14 17.91 16.49
C ARG A 172 2.12 19.09 16.43
N GLY A 173 2.70 19.34 15.26
CA GLY A 173 3.56 20.50 15.00
C GLY A 173 2.81 21.83 14.90
N ARG A 174 1.48 21.84 15.07
CA ARG A 174 0.60 23.02 14.92
C ARG A 174 0.71 23.71 13.55
N ASN A 175 1.15 22.99 12.51
CA ASN A 175 1.28 23.52 11.17
C ASN A 175 0.02 23.20 10.35
N ILE A 176 -1.02 24.01 10.56
CA ILE A 176 -2.35 23.78 9.96
C ILE A 176 -2.39 24.06 8.46
N GLN A 177 -1.54 24.97 7.96
CA GLN A 177 -1.48 25.32 6.55
C GLN A 177 -0.92 24.15 5.73
N ASP A 178 0.22 23.61 6.15
CA ASP A 178 0.81 22.44 5.49
C ASP A 178 -0.06 21.19 5.66
N PHE A 179 -0.80 21.08 6.76
CA PHE A 179 -1.80 20.04 6.95
C PHE A 179 -2.88 20.12 5.86
N SER A 180 -3.46 21.29 5.62
CA SER A 180 -4.51 21.48 4.60
C SER A 180 -4.03 21.08 3.20
N THR A 181 -2.85 21.57 2.79
CA THR A 181 -2.22 21.24 1.50
C THR A 181 -1.85 19.75 1.39
N THR A 182 -1.41 19.16 2.50
CA THR A 182 -1.12 17.72 2.56
C THR A 182 -2.40 16.90 2.39
N MET A 183 -3.47 17.26 3.09
CA MET A 183 -4.75 16.55 3.04
C MET A 183 -5.38 16.60 1.65
N SER A 184 -5.49 17.79 1.03
CA SER A 184 -6.07 17.95 -0.30
C SER A 184 -5.33 17.11 -1.34
N SER A 185 -4.00 17.13 -1.30
CA SER A 185 -3.22 16.39 -2.29
C SER A 185 -3.12 14.89 -2.00
N LEU A 186 -3.25 14.45 -0.74
CA LEU A 186 -3.43 13.03 -0.39
C LEU A 186 -4.75 12.48 -0.94
N VAL A 187 -5.86 13.20 -0.75
CA VAL A 187 -7.19 12.79 -1.25
C VAL A 187 -7.15 12.63 -2.78
N PHE A 188 -6.67 13.65 -3.49
CA PHE A 188 -6.64 13.65 -4.96
C PHE A 188 -5.73 12.56 -5.54
N ARG A 189 -4.46 12.51 -5.12
CA ARG A 189 -3.50 11.56 -5.67
C ARG A 189 -3.82 10.11 -5.32
N ARG A 190 -4.46 9.87 -4.17
CA ARG A 190 -4.77 8.50 -3.72
C ARG A 190 -5.81 7.83 -4.60
N GLY A 191 -6.85 8.55 -5.03
CA GLY A 191 -7.81 8.04 -6.01
C GLY A 191 -7.10 7.59 -7.29
N ILE A 192 -6.31 8.49 -7.88
CA ILE A 192 -5.55 8.19 -9.11
C ILE A 192 -4.63 6.99 -8.90
N ARG A 193 -3.84 6.96 -7.82
CA ARG A 193 -2.89 5.86 -7.55
C ARG A 193 -3.56 4.50 -7.39
N LEU A 194 -4.77 4.45 -6.83
CA LEU A 194 -5.51 3.22 -6.60
C LEU A 194 -6.22 2.74 -7.88
N TYR A 195 -6.95 3.63 -8.56
CA TYR A 195 -7.80 3.28 -9.70
C TYR A 195 -7.07 3.21 -11.04
N LEU A 196 -6.01 4.01 -11.25
CA LEU A 196 -5.32 4.06 -12.54
C LEU A 196 -4.58 2.76 -12.89
N PRO A 197 -3.77 2.15 -12.00
CA PRO A 197 -3.07 0.91 -12.32
C PRO A 197 -4.03 -0.26 -12.59
N THR A 198 -5.16 -0.31 -11.86
CA THR A 198 -6.18 -1.35 -12.02
C THR A 198 -6.98 -1.16 -13.31
N ALA A 199 -7.26 0.08 -13.70
CA ALA A 199 -7.88 0.40 -14.99
C ALA A 199 -6.97 -0.01 -16.16
N ILE A 200 -5.66 0.27 -16.07
CA ILE A 200 -4.69 -0.15 -17.08
C ILE A 200 -4.61 -1.68 -17.15
N SER A 201 -4.52 -2.36 -16.00
CA SER A 201 -4.44 -3.82 -15.94
C SER A 201 -5.67 -4.51 -16.54
N THR A 202 -6.87 -4.08 -16.16
CA THR A 202 -8.11 -4.65 -16.72
C THR A 202 -8.30 -4.32 -18.21
N LEU A 203 -7.86 -3.13 -18.66
CA LEU A 203 -7.85 -2.80 -20.08
C LEU A 203 -6.88 -3.71 -20.87
N MET A 204 -5.73 -4.06 -20.30
CA MET A 204 -4.83 -5.07 -20.90
C MET A 204 -5.51 -6.43 -21.03
N ILE A 205 -6.30 -6.85 -20.02
CA ILE A 205 -7.08 -8.10 -20.07
C ILE A 205 -8.08 -8.03 -21.24
N VAL A 206 -8.80 -6.92 -21.41
CA VAL A 206 -9.70 -6.69 -22.57
C VAL A 206 -8.95 -6.88 -23.88
N CYS A 207 -7.78 -6.27 -24.04
CA CYS A 207 -6.95 -6.43 -25.24
C CYS A 207 -6.59 -7.90 -25.49
N PHE A 208 -6.17 -8.65 -24.46
CA PHE A 208 -5.84 -10.07 -24.58
C PHE A 208 -7.05 -10.97 -24.89
N ILE A 209 -8.23 -10.66 -24.37
CA ILE A 209 -9.48 -11.33 -24.74
C ILE A 209 -9.77 -11.12 -26.23
N ARG A 210 -9.62 -9.88 -26.73
CA ARG A 210 -9.84 -9.58 -28.15
C ARG A 210 -8.82 -10.23 -29.08
N LEU A 211 -7.57 -10.37 -28.63
CA LEU A 211 -6.52 -11.11 -29.36
C LEU A 211 -6.73 -12.63 -29.33
N GLY A 212 -7.64 -13.14 -28.50
CA GLY A 212 -7.93 -14.58 -28.40
C GLY A 212 -6.93 -15.37 -27.55
N VAL A 213 -6.05 -14.69 -26.79
CA VAL A 213 -5.03 -15.34 -25.95
C VAL A 213 -5.68 -16.25 -24.89
N TYR A 214 -6.79 -15.80 -24.30
CA TYR A 214 -7.54 -16.56 -23.30
C TYR A 214 -8.34 -17.73 -23.86
N GLU A 215 -8.56 -17.80 -25.18
CA GLU A 215 -9.26 -18.95 -25.79
C GLU A 215 -8.37 -20.19 -25.80
N TRP A 216 -7.05 -20.02 -25.92
CA TRP A 216 -6.09 -21.12 -25.87
C TRP A 216 -6.08 -21.86 -24.53
N THR A 217 -6.38 -21.16 -23.43
CA THR A 217 -6.38 -21.73 -22.09
C THR A 217 -7.78 -21.96 -21.54
N ARG A 218 -8.84 -21.69 -22.32
CA ARG A 218 -10.22 -21.80 -21.85
C ARG A 218 -10.59 -23.22 -21.48
N GLU A 219 -10.20 -24.21 -22.27
CA GLU A 219 -10.45 -25.63 -21.97
C GLU A 219 -9.78 -26.04 -20.65
N PHE A 220 -8.51 -25.69 -20.46
CA PHE A 220 -7.78 -25.95 -19.23
C PHE A 220 -8.40 -25.27 -18.00
N ALA A 221 -8.80 -23.99 -18.13
CA ALA A 221 -9.43 -23.24 -17.04
C ALA A 221 -10.81 -23.79 -16.64
N MET A 222 -11.45 -24.55 -17.53
CA MET A 222 -12.75 -25.18 -17.27
C MET A 222 -12.62 -26.63 -16.77
N ASP A 223 -11.41 -27.22 -16.82
CA ASP A 223 -11.16 -28.58 -16.40
C ASP A 223 -11.20 -28.74 -14.87
N ARG A 224 -12.08 -29.63 -14.41
CA ARG A 224 -12.29 -29.94 -12.99
C ARG A 224 -11.18 -30.79 -12.37
N THR A 225 -10.33 -31.42 -13.19
CA THR A 225 -9.20 -32.20 -12.68
C THR A 225 -8.14 -31.29 -12.04
N PHE A 226 -7.94 -30.10 -12.60
CA PHE A 226 -6.95 -29.10 -12.17
C PHE A 226 -7.57 -27.99 -11.30
N MET A 227 -8.72 -27.44 -11.69
CA MET A 227 -9.40 -26.36 -10.96
C MET A 227 -10.46 -26.92 -10.00
N ARG A 228 -10.04 -27.33 -8.79
CA ARG A 228 -10.84 -28.15 -7.86
C ARG A 228 -11.67 -27.36 -6.86
N ASN A 229 -11.26 -26.14 -6.50
CA ASN A 229 -11.86 -25.41 -5.40
C ASN A 229 -12.60 -24.16 -5.89
N VAL A 230 -11.94 -23.01 -6.02
CA VAL A 230 -12.57 -21.79 -6.55
C VAL A 230 -12.17 -21.53 -7.99
N ARG A 231 -13.18 -21.29 -8.83
CA ARG A 231 -13.04 -21.06 -10.26
C ARG A 231 -13.31 -19.60 -10.58
N GLU A 232 -12.33 -18.97 -11.21
CA GLU A 232 -12.39 -17.59 -11.69
C GLU A 232 -12.39 -17.65 -13.22
N PRO A 233 -13.57 -17.78 -13.86
CA PRO A 233 -13.63 -17.99 -15.29
C PRO A 233 -13.19 -16.75 -16.06
N HIS A 234 -12.42 -16.96 -17.13
CA HIS A 234 -12.10 -15.89 -18.07
C HIS A 234 -13.38 -15.31 -18.69
N PRO A 235 -13.52 -13.97 -18.75
CA PRO A 235 -14.64 -13.34 -19.43
C PRO A 235 -14.80 -13.87 -20.86
N SER A 236 -16.04 -13.97 -21.32
CA SER A 236 -16.34 -14.39 -22.69
C SER A 236 -15.97 -13.30 -23.69
N ARG A 237 -15.43 -13.71 -24.84
CA ARG A 237 -15.19 -12.78 -25.96
C ARG A 237 -16.52 -12.37 -26.59
N LEU A 238 -16.85 -11.07 -26.55
CA LEU A 238 -18.07 -10.53 -27.16
C LEU A 238 -17.95 -10.44 -28.70
N SER A 239 -19.07 -10.16 -29.38
CA SER A 239 -19.11 -10.12 -30.85
C SER A 239 -18.26 -8.99 -31.45
N THR A 240 -18.29 -7.79 -30.87
CA THR A 240 -17.58 -6.60 -31.38
C THR A 240 -16.55 -6.05 -30.40
N ASN A 241 -15.53 -5.37 -30.91
CA ASN A 241 -14.54 -4.66 -30.08
C ASN A 241 -15.21 -3.58 -29.23
N TYR A 242 -16.15 -2.86 -29.83
CA TYR A 242 -16.93 -1.83 -29.14
C TYR A 242 -17.76 -2.41 -28.00
N ALA A 243 -18.43 -3.54 -28.19
CA ALA A 243 -19.20 -4.19 -27.13
C ALA A 243 -18.31 -4.58 -25.93
N GLN A 244 -17.12 -5.13 -26.19
CA GLN A 244 -16.17 -5.47 -25.12
C GLN A 244 -15.69 -4.25 -24.35
N PHE A 245 -15.36 -3.17 -25.07
CA PHE A 245 -14.94 -1.93 -24.44
C PHE A 245 -16.08 -1.26 -23.65
N ALA A 246 -17.30 -1.29 -24.18
CA ALA A 246 -18.48 -0.74 -23.49
C ALA A 246 -18.80 -1.52 -22.21
N GLU A 247 -18.69 -2.85 -22.23
CA GLU A 247 -18.83 -3.69 -21.04
C GLU A 247 -17.75 -3.37 -20.01
N TRP A 248 -16.48 -3.29 -20.43
CA TRP A 248 -15.39 -2.86 -19.56
C TRP A 248 -15.60 -1.46 -18.97
N ALA A 249 -16.07 -0.50 -19.77
CA ALA A 249 -16.33 0.86 -19.29
C ALA A 249 -17.47 0.89 -18.25
N LYS A 250 -18.51 0.06 -18.43
CA LYS A 250 -19.58 -0.12 -17.45
C LYS A 250 -19.04 -0.74 -16.16
N ASP A 251 -18.26 -1.82 -16.26
CA ASP A 251 -17.61 -2.46 -15.11
C ASP A 251 -16.68 -1.48 -14.39
N MET A 252 -15.97 -0.62 -15.13
CA MET A 252 -15.09 0.41 -14.57
C MET A 252 -15.89 1.51 -13.85
N PHE A 253 -17.06 1.87 -14.36
CA PHE A 253 -17.97 2.81 -13.68
C PHE A 253 -18.47 2.22 -12.36
N ASP A 254 -18.90 0.96 -12.37
CA ASP A 254 -19.34 0.25 -11.17
C ASP A 254 -18.18 0.03 -10.17
N PHE A 255 -16.96 -0.13 -10.66
CA PHE A 255 -15.74 -0.22 -9.85
C PHE A 255 -15.38 1.10 -9.15
N VAL A 256 -15.48 2.22 -9.87
CA VAL A 256 -15.21 3.56 -9.32
C VAL A 256 -16.33 4.02 -8.39
N HIS A 257 -17.51 3.40 -8.42
CA HIS A 257 -18.65 3.76 -7.58
C HIS A 257 -18.39 3.50 -6.07
N VAL A 258 -17.95 4.54 -5.37
CA VAL A 258 -17.57 4.50 -3.93
C VAL A 258 -18.79 4.51 -2.99
N PHE A 259 -19.97 4.92 -3.46
CA PHE A 259 -21.15 5.08 -2.62
C PHE A 259 -21.91 3.77 -2.36
N GLY A 260 -21.50 2.67 -3.00
CA GLY A 260 -22.03 1.34 -2.76
C GLY A 260 -21.58 0.75 -1.43
N TRP A 261 -22.51 0.08 -0.73
CA TRP A 261 -22.25 -0.59 0.56
C TRP A 261 -22.28 -2.12 0.47
N LYS A 262 -22.40 -2.67 -0.74
CA LYS A 262 -22.39 -4.11 -0.98
C LYS A 262 -21.06 -4.71 -0.55
N THR A 263 -21.11 -5.87 0.09
CA THR A 263 -19.92 -6.68 0.37
C THR A 263 -19.28 -7.06 -0.96
N HIS A 264 -17.98 -6.82 -1.12
CA HIS A 264 -17.26 -6.94 -2.40
C HIS A 264 -17.79 -6.01 -3.52
N GLY A 265 -18.46 -4.90 -3.16
CA GLY A 265 -18.93 -3.90 -4.12
C GLY A 265 -17.75 -3.25 -4.86
N GLY A 266 -17.71 -3.49 -6.17
CA GLY A 266 -16.58 -3.11 -7.03
C GLY A 266 -15.76 -4.31 -7.52
N SER A 267 -16.16 -5.55 -7.27
CA SER A 267 -15.61 -6.68 -8.05
C SER A 267 -15.93 -6.47 -9.54
N THR A 268 -14.91 -6.51 -10.40
CA THR A 268 -15.11 -6.44 -11.85
C THR A 268 -15.24 -7.83 -12.43
N ASN A 269 -15.89 -8.00 -13.59
CA ASN A 269 -15.92 -9.31 -14.25
C ASN A 269 -14.51 -9.72 -14.74
N TYR A 270 -13.63 -8.75 -14.98
CA TYR A 270 -12.27 -8.97 -15.45
C TYR A 270 -11.31 -9.40 -14.34
N ASP A 271 -11.53 -8.90 -13.12
CA ASP A 271 -10.78 -9.28 -11.93
C ASP A 271 -11.65 -9.04 -10.68
N GLN A 272 -12.01 -10.14 -10.02
CA GLN A 272 -12.86 -10.13 -8.84
C GLN A 272 -12.09 -9.62 -7.61
N HIS A 273 -10.77 -9.78 -7.57
CA HIS A 273 -9.91 -9.45 -6.42
C HIS A 273 -9.73 -7.94 -6.24
N LEU A 274 -10.03 -7.16 -7.29
CA LEU A 274 -10.02 -5.70 -7.26
C LEU A 274 -11.03 -5.09 -6.27
N TRP A 275 -11.98 -5.87 -5.75
CA TRP A 275 -12.95 -5.40 -4.76
C TRP A 275 -12.33 -4.69 -3.55
N THR A 276 -11.08 -5.01 -3.19
CA THR A 276 -10.39 -4.37 -2.07
C THR A 276 -10.10 -2.89 -2.34
N ILE A 277 -9.94 -2.49 -3.60
CA ILE A 277 -9.49 -1.15 -3.98
C ILE A 277 -10.55 -0.07 -3.68
N PRO A 278 -11.83 -0.22 -4.08
CA PRO A 278 -12.87 0.75 -3.73
C PRO A 278 -13.13 0.80 -2.23
N VAL A 279 -13.02 -0.35 -1.56
CA VAL A 279 -13.13 -0.45 -0.11
C VAL A 279 -11.99 0.31 0.57
N GLU A 280 -10.75 0.14 0.10
CA GLU A 280 -9.58 0.85 0.63
C GLU A 280 -9.71 2.36 0.41
N PHE A 281 -10.16 2.79 -0.77
CA PHE A 281 -10.41 4.20 -1.05
C PHE A 281 -11.49 4.79 -0.14
N ARG A 282 -12.62 4.10 0.04
CA ARG A 282 -13.68 4.50 0.97
C ARG A 282 -13.15 4.64 2.40
N CYS A 283 -12.41 3.64 2.91
CA CYS A 283 -11.80 3.71 4.24
C CYS A 283 -10.86 4.90 4.39
N SER A 284 -10.16 5.27 3.31
CA SER A 284 -9.27 6.41 3.29
C SER A 284 -10.03 7.73 3.40
N LEU A 285 -11.15 7.89 2.70
CA LEU A 285 -12.01 9.07 2.81
C LEU A 285 -12.55 9.26 4.24
N TYR A 286 -13.01 8.17 4.88
CA TYR A 286 -13.47 8.21 6.28
C TYR A 286 -12.32 8.53 7.26
N LEU A 287 -11.13 7.97 7.03
CA LEU A 287 -9.94 8.31 7.81
C LEU A 287 -9.58 9.79 7.66
N PHE A 288 -9.59 10.32 6.43
CA PHE A 288 -9.30 11.73 6.17
C PHE A 288 -10.32 12.66 6.83
N LEU A 289 -11.60 12.31 6.78
CA LEU A 289 -12.65 13.04 7.50
C LEU A 289 -12.39 13.03 9.01
N THR A 290 -12.01 11.88 9.57
CA THR A 290 -11.68 11.74 10.99
C THR A 290 -10.46 12.59 11.37
N LEU A 291 -9.42 12.62 10.53
CA LEU A 291 -8.24 13.47 10.73
C LEU A 291 -8.59 14.96 10.72
N ILE A 292 -9.42 15.40 9.77
CA ILE A 292 -9.88 16.79 9.68
C ILE A 292 -10.74 17.15 10.91
N ALA A 293 -11.71 16.31 11.26
CA ALA A 293 -12.60 16.54 12.39
C ALA A 293 -11.84 16.62 13.73
N THR A 294 -10.77 15.83 13.87
CA THR A 294 -9.97 15.76 15.09
C THR A 294 -8.69 16.62 15.06
N ALA A 295 -8.45 17.37 13.98
CA ALA A 295 -7.23 18.15 13.78
C ALA A 295 -7.01 19.23 14.85
N ARG A 296 -8.10 19.84 15.34
CA ARG A 296 -8.05 20.90 16.37
C ARG A 296 -8.16 20.38 17.80
N LEU A 297 -8.40 19.08 17.98
CA LEU A 297 -8.50 18.47 19.30
C LEU A 297 -7.10 18.25 19.90
N ARG A 298 -7.00 18.36 21.23
CA ARG A 298 -5.81 17.87 21.96
C ARG A 298 -5.73 16.35 21.81
N SER A 299 -4.51 15.79 21.81
CA SER A 299 -4.29 14.34 21.64
C SER A 299 -5.17 13.47 22.53
N GLN A 300 -5.34 13.82 23.81
CA GLN A 300 -6.19 13.06 24.73
C GLN A 300 -7.66 12.99 24.26
N TYR A 301 -8.24 14.13 23.90
CA TYR A 301 -9.61 14.18 23.38
C TYR A 301 -9.72 13.52 22.01
N ARG A 302 -8.70 13.64 21.16
CA ARG A 302 -8.67 12.91 19.88
C ARG A 302 -8.71 11.40 20.10
N PHE A 303 -7.91 10.85 21.03
CA PHE A 303 -7.98 9.42 21.36
C PHE A 303 -9.37 9.00 21.83
N ILE A 304 -10.03 9.80 22.70
CA ILE A 304 -11.39 9.51 23.18
C ILE A 304 -12.39 9.52 22.01
N THR A 305 -12.35 10.55 21.15
CA THR A 305 -13.24 10.65 20.00
C THR A 305 -13.02 9.51 19.01
N VAL A 306 -11.77 9.20 18.67
CA VAL A 306 -11.43 8.09 17.76
C VAL A 306 -11.86 6.75 18.38
N ALA A 307 -11.67 6.54 19.68
CA ALA A 307 -12.15 5.35 20.38
C ALA A 307 -13.68 5.22 20.30
N GLY A 308 -14.42 6.32 20.44
CA GLY A 308 -15.88 6.33 20.25
C GLY A 308 -16.28 5.92 18.82
N ILE A 309 -15.60 6.45 17.80
CA ILE A 309 -15.83 6.07 16.40
C ILE A 309 -15.49 4.59 16.19
N MET A 310 -14.36 4.12 16.72
CA MET A 310 -13.95 2.72 16.63
C MET A 310 -14.97 1.78 17.26
N LEU A 311 -15.52 2.11 18.44
CA LEU A 311 -16.55 1.32 19.10
C LEU A 311 -17.84 1.27 18.27
N PHE A 312 -18.25 2.40 17.69
CA PHE A 312 -19.41 2.46 16.80
C PHE A 312 -19.21 1.59 15.55
N THR A 313 -18.05 1.73 14.89
CA THR A 313 -17.66 0.94 13.72
C THR A 313 -17.58 -0.55 14.03
N TYR A 314 -17.01 -0.91 15.18
CA TYR A 314 -16.92 -2.28 15.68
C TYR A 314 -18.31 -2.89 15.88
N ARG A 315 -19.23 -2.15 16.53
CA ARG A 315 -20.61 -2.62 16.77
C ARG A 315 -21.38 -2.86 15.47
N ASN A 316 -21.07 -2.09 14.42
CA ASN A 316 -21.65 -2.21 13.09
C ASN A 316 -20.93 -3.24 12.19
N SER A 317 -20.01 -4.04 12.74
CA SER A 317 -19.26 -5.08 12.01
C SER A 317 -18.47 -4.55 10.80
N ARG A 318 -18.03 -3.28 10.85
CA ARG A 318 -17.23 -2.65 9.77
C ARG A 318 -15.74 -2.78 10.06
N TRP A 319 -15.25 -4.00 9.92
CA TRP A 319 -13.85 -4.35 10.23
C TRP A 319 -12.86 -3.51 9.41
N GLU A 320 -13.21 -3.13 8.17
CA GLU A 320 -12.35 -2.39 7.25
C GLU A 320 -11.97 -1.01 7.82
N PHE A 321 -12.98 -0.28 8.28
CA PHE A 321 -12.80 1.03 8.90
C PHE A 321 -12.11 0.90 10.25
N LEU A 322 -12.43 -0.13 11.02
CA LEU A 322 -11.80 -0.39 12.32
C LEU A 322 -10.29 -0.57 12.14
N MET A 323 -9.84 -1.37 11.17
CA MET A 323 -8.41 -1.57 10.88
C MET A 323 -7.70 -0.27 10.47
N PHE A 324 -8.34 0.57 9.66
CA PHE A 324 -7.81 1.88 9.30
C PHE A 324 -7.63 2.80 10.52
N LEU A 325 -8.63 2.83 11.41
CA LEU A 325 -8.57 3.62 12.65
C LEU A 325 -7.55 3.06 13.65
N CYS A 326 -7.41 1.73 13.76
CA CYS A 326 -6.32 1.11 14.52
C CYS A 326 -4.96 1.58 13.99
N GLY A 327 -4.75 1.57 12.67
CA GLY A 327 -3.53 2.11 12.05
C GLY A 327 -3.28 3.58 12.40
N MET A 328 -4.33 4.41 12.42
CA MET A 328 -4.26 5.81 12.87
C MET A 328 -3.82 5.95 14.33
N VAL A 329 -4.40 5.14 15.22
CA VAL A 329 -4.05 5.14 16.65
C VAL A 329 -2.60 4.70 16.83
N LEU A 330 -2.14 3.67 16.12
CA LEU A 330 -0.74 3.23 16.15
C LEU A 330 0.21 4.34 15.68
N ALA A 331 -0.12 5.02 14.58
CA ALA A 331 0.67 6.16 14.10
C ALA A 331 0.74 7.31 15.11
N GLU A 332 -0.37 7.59 15.81
CA GLU A 332 -0.36 8.61 16.86
C GLU A 332 0.48 8.18 18.08
N ILE A 333 0.38 6.92 18.51
CA ILE A 333 1.20 6.37 19.60
C ILE A 333 2.68 6.48 19.27
N ASP A 334 3.09 6.13 18.04
CA ASP A 334 4.49 6.24 17.60
C ASP A 334 4.99 7.69 17.60
N LEU A 335 4.16 8.62 17.16
CA LEU A 335 4.47 10.06 17.22
C LEU A 335 4.56 10.56 18.67
N VAL A 336 3.73 10.04 19.59
CA VAL A 336 3.79 10.38 21.03
C VAL A 336 5.07 9.84 21.66
N ARG A 337 5.48 8.61 21.31
CA ARG A 337 6.70 7.95 21.80
C ARG A 337 7.98 8.54 21.20
N GLY A 338 7.87 9.28 20.10
CA GLY A 338 9.05 9.76 19.36
C GLY A 338 9.82 8.64 18.69
N ALA A 339 9.15 7.54 18.31
CA ALA A 339 9.79 6.31 17.80
C ALA A 339 10.71 6.54 16.59
N HIS A 340 10.42 7.57 15.80
CA HIS A 340 11.14 7.91 14.56
C HIS A 340 11.98 9.20 14.68
N VAL A 341 12.21 9.69 15.90
CA VAL A 341 13.10 10.84 16.16
C VAL A 341 14.51 10.28 16.37
N SER A 342 15.46 10.71 15.55
CA SER A 342 16.87 10.36 15.74
C SER A 342 17.32 10.75 17.14
N PRO A 343 18.02 9.88 17.89
CA PRO A 343 18.55 10.26 19.19
C PRO A 343 19.46 11.49 19.04
N PRO A 344 19.39 12.46 19.96
CA PRO A 344 20.26 13.62 19.91
C PRO A 344 21.73 13.18 19.91
N ALA A 345 22.56 13.85 19.11
CA ALA A 345 23.99 13.55 18.92
C ALA A 345 24.88 13.80 20.16
N LEU A 346 24.27 14.05 21.32
CA LEU A 346 24.96 14.26 22.58
C LEU A 346 25.24 12.90 23.23
N PRO A 347 26.30 12.77 24.05
CA PRO A 347 26.54 11.55 24.81
C PRO A 347 25.38 11.38 25.79
N ILE A 348 24.42 10.55 25.41
CA ILE A 348 23.40 10.07 26.31
C ILE A 348 24.17 9.23 27.32
N GLU A 349 24.27 9.70 28.57
CA GLU A 349 24.60 8.84 29.70
C GLU A 349 23.76 7.59 29.54
N GLU A 350 24.41 6.48 29.19
CA GLU A 350 23.77 5.21 28.95
C GLU A 350 23.22 4.76 30.29
N LYS A 351 22.02 5.25 30.61
CA LYS A 351 21.28 4.92 31.81
C LYS A 351 21.20 3.41 31.77
N THR A 352 21.97 2.75 32.65
CA THR A 352 22.27 1.32 32.60
C THR A 352 20.97 0.58 32.84
N GLN A 353 20.20 0.44 31.77
CA GLN A 353 18.95 -0.27 31.80
C GLN A 353 19.39 -1.71 32.01
N THR A 354 19.17 -2.22 33.22
CA THR A 354 19.65 -3.54 33.62
C THR A 354 19.30 -4.56 32.52
N ASN A 355 20.29 -5.36 32.10
CA ASN A 355 20.10 -6.35 31.03
C ASN A 355 18.85 -7.21 31.24
N GLN A 356 18.49 -7.42 32.51
CA GLN A 356 17.29 -8.13 32.91
C GLN A 356 15.99 -7.43 32.46
N ARG A 357 15.88 -6.10 32.55
CA ARG A 357 14.69 -5.37 32.08
C ARG A 357 14.55 -5.41 30.56
N ARG A 358 15.65 -5.38 29.82
CA ARG A 358 15.65 -5.53 28.36
C ARG A 358 15.20 -6.92 27.94
N TRP A 359 15.68 -7.98 28.60
CA TRP A 359 15.27 -9.36 28.29
C TRP A 359 13.77 -9.57 28.47
N TYR A 360 13.19 -9.13 29.60
CA TYR A 360 11.75 -9.29 29.84
C TYR A 360 10.91 -8.53 28.81
N GLN A 361 11.36 -7.35 28.39
CA GLN A 361 10.68 -6.58 27.34
C GLN A 361 10.76 -7.29 25.99
N SER A 362 11.94 -7.79 25.60
CA SER A 362 12.10 -8.54 24.36
C SER A 362 11.28 -9.85 24.36
N ALA A 363 11.29 -10.59 25.47
CA ALA A 363 10.51 -11.81 25.62
C ALA A 363 9.00 -11.52 25.57
N PHE A 364 8.54 -10.45 26.22
CA PHE A 364 7.16 -10.01 26.16
C PHE A 364 6.72 -9.71 24.73
N TRP A 365 7.49 -8.91 23.98
CA TRP A 365 7.17 -8.60 22.59
C TRP A 365 7.22 -9.83 21.69
N ALA A 366 8.18 -10.74 21.90
CA ALA A 366 8.25 -11.99 21.15
C ALA A 366 7.02 -12.89 21.39
N ILE A 367 6.61 -13.08 22.65
CA ILE A 367 5.41 -13.84 22.99
C ILE A 367 4.16 -13.16 22.41
N PHE A 368 4.10 -11.83 22.47
CA PHE A 368 3.01 -11.05 21.90
C PHE A 368 2.93 -11.18 20.38
N SER A 369 4.07 -11.20 19.67
CA SER A 369 4.14 -11.49 18.22
C SER A 369 3.71 -12.92 17.89
N VAL A 370 4.09 -13.91 18.69
CA VAL A 370 3.65 -15.30 18.46
C VAL A 370 2.14 -15.45 18.69
N ALA A 371 1.61 -14.81 19.72
CA ALA A 371 0.18 -14.77 19.99
C ALA A 371 -0.60 -14.07 18.87
N SER A 372 -0.06 -12.98 18.31
CA SER A 372 -0.69 -12.27 17.20
C SER A 372 -0.71 -13.10 15.92
N LEU A 373 0.39 -13.80 15.59
CA LEU A 373 0.44 -14.75 14.49
C LEU A 373 -0.54 -15.91 14.68
N TYR A 374 -0.68 -16.40 15.92
CA TYR A 374 -1.68 -17.42 16.23
C TYR A 374 -3.09 -16.91 15.93
N LEU A 375 -3.48 -15.74 16.46
CA LEU A 375 -4.80 -15.14 16.20
C LEU A 375 -5.06 -14.86 14.70
N MET A 376 -4.03 -14.43 13.97
CA MET A 376 -4.10 -14.28 12.51
C MET A 376 -4.38 -15.60 11.78
N SER A 377 -4.03 -16.74 12.37
CA SER A 377 -4.18 -18.05 11.72
C SER A 377 -5.56 -18.70 11.91
N GLN A 378 -6.59 -17.90 12.28
CA GLN A 378 -7.97 -18.38 12.37
C GLN A 378 -8.39 -18.98 11.02
N PRO A 379 -8.92 -20.21 10.99
CA PRO A 379 -9.40 -20.83 9.75
C PRO A 379 -10.53 -20.02 9.13
N ASP A 380 -10.52 -19.91 7.80
CA ASP A 380 -11.52 -19.17 7.04
C ASP A 380 -12.89 -19.88 7.06
N GLU A 381 -12.87 -21.21 7.17
CA GLU A 381 -14.05 -22.08 7.29
C GLU A 381 -13.90 -23.09 8.43
N GLY A 382 -15.01 -23.45 9.06
CA GLY A 382 -15.06 -24.51 10.07
C GLY A 382 -14.31 -24.21 11.37
N GLY A 383 -14.18 -22.93 11.75
CA GLY A 383 -13.51 -22.54 13.00
C GLY A 383 -14.19 -23.06 14.27
N ASP A 384 -15.46 -23.42 14.20
CA ASP A 384 -16.26 -24.06 15.25
C ASP A 384 -15.96 -25.56 15.41
N GLN A 385 -15.39 -26.20 14.38
CA GLN A 385 -15.03 -27.61 14.36
C GLN A 385 -13.52 -27.84 14.35
N THR A 386 -12.72 -26.81 14.09
CA THR A 386 -11.26 -26.90 14.03
C THR A 386 -10.66 -26.92 15.46
N PRO A 387 -9.90 -27.97 15.83
CA PRO A 387 -9.17 -28.03 17.10
C PRO A 387 -8.33 -26.77 17.36
N GLY A 388 -8.36 -26.27 18.60
CA GLY A 388 -7.70 -25.03 19.01
C GLY A 388 -8.50 -23.75 18.71
N TRP A 389 -9.46 -23.79 17.78
CA TRP A 389 -10.28 -22.63 17.41
C TRP A 389 -11.71 -22.67 17.95
N ILE A 390 -12.20 -23.83 18.39
CA ILE A 390 -13.57 -24.02 18.91
C ILE A 390 -13.92 -22.96 19.97
N TYR A 391 -13.07 -22.81 20.98
CA TYR A 391 -13.29 -21.85 22.06
C TYR A 391 -13.25 -20.40 21.55
N LEU A 392 -12.23 -20.03 20.78
CA LEU A 392 -12.12 -18.68 20.21
C LEU A 392 -13.30 -18.34 19.30
N THR A 393 -13.77 -19.29 18.49
CA THR A 393 -14.94 -19.12 17.62
C THR A 393 -16.22 -18.96 18.44
N SER A 394 -16.34 -19.63 19.59
CA SER A 394 -17.49 -19.47 20.49
C SER A 394 -17.58 -18.08 21.13
N LEU A 395 -16.46 -17.37 21.26
CA LEU A 395 -16.37 -16.01 21.79
C LEU A 395 -16.78 -14.93 20.78
N ILE A 396 -16.94 -15.29 19.50
CA ILE A 396 -17.36 -14.33 18.48
C ILE A 396 -18.80 -13.90 18.78
N PRO A 397 -19.07 -12.59 18.96
CA PRO A 397 -20.39 -12.13 19.33
C PRO A 397 -21.44 -12.46 18.26
N LYS A 398 -22.63 -12.89 18.68
CA LYS A 398 -23.74 -13.24 17.77
C LYS A 398 -24.18 -12.07 16.86
N TRP A 399 -23.91 -10.83 17.28
CA TRP A 399 -24.24 -9.64 16.52
C TRP A 399 -23.20 -9.29 15.44
N TRP A 400 -22.05 -9.96 15.41
CA TRP A 400 -21.04 -9.79 14.38
C TRP A 400 -21.57 -10.34 13.05
N ALA A 401 -22.01 -9.44 12.17
CA ALA A 401 -22.65 -9.77 10.90
C ALA A 401 -21.65 -9.92 9.74
N ALA A 402 -20.40 -9.47 9.92
CA ALA A 402 -19.33 -9.68 8.96
C ALA A 402 -18.85 -11.14 8.98
N GLU A 403 -17.92 -11.48 8.08
CA GLU A 403 -17.39 -12.83 8.01
C GLU A 403 -16.72 -13.22 9.34
N LYS A 404 -17.15 -14.35 9.94
CA LYS A 404 -16.73 -14.77 11.29
C LYS A 404 -15.21 -14.95 11.39
N TYR A 405 -14.59 -15.48 10.35
CA TYR A 405 -13.14 -15.70 10.32
C TYR A 405 -12.35 -14.39 10.41
N ARG A 406 -12.93 -13.24 10.03
CA ARG A 406 -12.25 -11.95 10.11
C ARG A 406 -12.10 -11.42 11.53
N TYR A 407 -12.89 -11.93 12.48
CA TYR A 407 -12.92 -11.39 13.83
C TYR A 407 -11.55 -11.47 14.52
N TRP A 408 -10.99 -12.67 14.70
CA TRP A 408 -9.68 -12.81 15.34
C TRP A 408 -8.52 -12.45 14.41
N GLN A 409 -8.69 -12.61 13.10
CA GLN A 409 -7.69 -12.17 12.12
C GLN A 409 -7.42 -10.67 12.21
N CYS A 410 -8.49 -9.85 12.32
CA CYS A 410 -8.37 -8.41 12.51
C CYS A 410 -7.62 -8.06 13.80
N THR A 411 -8.00 -8.68 14.93
CA THR A 411 -7.33 -8.47 16.21
C THR A 411 -5.85 -8.87 16.14
N GLY A 412 -5.56 -10.04 15.55
CA GLY A 412 -4.21 -10.53 15.34
C GLY A 412 -3.37 -9.58 14.48
N SER A 413 -3.92 -9.06 13.38
CA SER A 413 -3.20 -8.10 12.52
C SER A 413 -2.84 -6.80 13.23
N VAL A 414 -3.75 -6.25 14.06
CA VAL A 414 -3.45 -5.05 14.85
C VAL A 414 -2.36 -5.33 15.88
N MET A 415 -2.45 -6.46 16.58
CA MET A 415 -1.43 -6.88 17.54
C MET A 415 -0.08 -7.12 16.85
N PHE A 416 -0.07 -7.71 15.66
CA PHE A 416 1.15 -7.98 14.90
C PHE A 416 1.86 -6.71 14.44
N VAL A 417 1.12 -5.66 14.05
CA VAL A 417 1.71 -4.37 13.66
C VAL A 417 2.19 -3.57 14.89
N LEU A 418 1.54 -3.76 16.04
CA LEU A 418 1.94 -3.12 17.30
C LEU A 418 3.22 -3.73 17.90
N ALA A 419 3.42 -5.03 17.69
CA ALA A 419 4.58 -5.79 18.14
C ALA A 419 5.81 -5.48 17.29
#